data_AF-A0A2A6H7Y0-F1
#
_entry.id   AF-A0A2A6H7Y0-F1
#
_cell.length_a   1.000
_cell.length_b   1.000
_cell.length_c   1.000
_cell.angle_alpha   90.00
_cell.angle_beta   90.00
_cell.angle_gamma   90.00
#
_symmetry.space_group_name_H-M   'P 1'
#
loop_
_entity.id
_entity.type
_entity.pdbx_description
1 polymer ?
#
loop_
_entity_poly.entity_id
_entity_poly.type
_entity_poly.pdbx_seq_one_letter_code
_entity_poly.pdbx_strand_id
1 'polypeptide(L)'
;MATKKVIFVAFAIEDESIRDMIKGQSLNTGTPFEYIDMSVKEAYESDWKNKVKTRILRSAGVLVIVTKNSISSTGQNWEIACAHEVGVPVRGIWAYKDDHTQIAGVETMEWTWANISNWIDSL
;
A
#
# COMPACT_ATOMS: atom_id res chain seq x y z
N MET A 1 4.95 -1.35 25.57
CA MET A 1 4.63 -2.15 24.37
C MET A 1 4.85 -1.25 23.17
N ALA A 2 5.68 -1.64 22.20
CA ALA A 2 5.86 -0.83 21.00
C ALA A 2 4.54 -0.77 20.23
N THR A 3 4.02 0.43 19.98
CA THR A 3 2.84 0.64 19.13
C THR A 3 3.17 0.19 17.72
N LYS A 4 2.37 -0.75 17.18
CA LYS A 4 2.57 -1.24 15.82
C LYS A 4 2.30 -0.11 14.82
N LYS A 5 3.20 0.07 13.85
CA LYS A 5 2.98 1.01 12.74
C LYS A 5 1.89 0.45 11.83
N VAL A 6 0.87 1.25 11.55
CA VAL A 6 -0.20 0.87 10.61
C VAL A 6 0.22 1.24 9.20
N ILE A 7 0.24 0.28 8.29
CA ILE A 7 0.59 0.49 6.89
C ILE A 7 -0.65 0.27 6.02
N PHE A 8 -1.00 1.27 5.21
CA PHE A 8 -2.05 1.18 4.22
C PHE A 8 -1.50 0.46 2.98
N VAL A 9 -2.21 -0.55 2.46
CA VAL A 9 -1.80 -1.24 1.22
C VAL A 9 -2.69 -0.78 0.07
N ALA A 10 -2.10 -0.13 -0.93
CA ALA A 10 -2.77 0.35 -2.13
C ALA A 10 -2.49 -0.61 -3.31
N PHE A 11 -3.53 -1.17 -3.91
CA PHE A 11 -3.40 -2.20 -4.96
C PHE A 11 -4.54 -2.12 -5.99
N ALA A 12 -4.32 -2.67 -7.18
CA ALA A 12 -5.39 -2.89 -8.15
C ALA A 12 -6.24 -4.09 -7.72
N ILE A 13 -7.56 -4.07 -7.96
CA ILE A 13 -8.48 -5.13 -7.49
C ILE A 13 -8.08 -6.50 -8.05
N GLU A 14 -7.55 -6.52 -9.26
CA GLU A 14 -7.00 -7.67 -9.96
C GLU A 14 -5.83 -8.35 -9.22
N ASP A 15 -5.15 -7.62 -8.33
CA ASP A 15 -3.98 -8.07 -7.58
C ASP A 15 -4.31 -8.47 -6.13
N GLU A 16 -5.57 -8.76 -5.82
CA GLU A 16 -6.04 -9.18 -4.47
C GLU A 16 -5.22 -10.35 -3.90
N SER A 17 -4.85 -11.31 -4.75
CA SER A 17 -4.01 -12.46 -4.34
C SER A 17 -2.62 -12.05 -3.83
N ILE A 18 -2.00 -11.03 -4.43
CA ILE A 18 -0.70 -10.52 -3.99
C ILE A 18 -0.84 -9.77 -2.67
N ARG A 19 -1.89 -8.97 -2.54
CA ARG A 19 -2.25 -8.31 -1.26
C ARG A 19 -2.39 -9.34 -0.14
N ASP A 20 -3.03 -10.48 -0.41
CA ASP A 20 -3.21 -11.55 0.59
C ASP A 20 -1.87 -12.15 1.02
N MET A 21 -0.95 -12.37 0.07
CA MET A 21 0.38 -12.87 0.37
C MET A 21 1.20 -11.90 1.24
N ILE A 22 1.17 -10.60 0.93
CA ILE A 22 1.86 -9.57 1.73
C ILE A 22 1.28 -9.51 3.15
N LYS A 23 -0.04 -9.56 3.27
CA LYS A 23 -0.70 -9.65 4.58
C LYS A 23 -0.29 -10.89 5.35
N GLY A 24 -0.22 -12.04 4.68
CA GLY A 24 0.28 -13.28 5.25
C GLY A 24 1.71 -13.17 5.81
N GLN A 25 2.59 -12.41 5.16
CA GLN A 25 3.96 -12.18 5.67
C GLN A 25 3.98 -11.51 7.05
N SER A 26 3.07 -10.56 7.30
CA SER A 26 2.98 -9.86 8.59
C SER A 26 2.56 -10.75 9.76
N LEU A 27 1.92 -11.89 9.48
CA LEU A 27 1.48 -12.85 10.50
C LEU A 27 2.60 -13.80 10.96
N ASN A 28 3.65 -13.97 10.14
CA ASN A 28 4.70 -14.97 10.37
C ASN A 28 6.04 -14.37 10.81
N THR A 29 6.06 -13.05 11.01
CA THR A 29 7.27 -12.29 11.35
C THR A 29 6.98 -11.50 12.63
N GLY A 30 7.95 -11.40 13.54
CA GLY A 30 7.84 -10.66 14.81
C GLY A 30 7.77 -9.16 14.58
N THR A 31 6.73 -8.72 13.87
CA THR A 31 6.77 -7.53 13.05
C THR A 31 6.19 -6.34 13.78
N PRO A 32 6.90 -5.19 13.81
CA PRO A 32 6.46 -3.99 14.52
C PRO A 32 5.37 -3.22 13.74
N PHE A 33 4.75 -3.82 12.73
CA PHE A 33 3.76 -3.18 11.88
C PHE A 33 2.61 -4.12 11.51
N GLU A 34 1.50 -3.53 11.08
CA GLU A 34 0.30 -4.23 10.65
C GLU A 34 -0.17 -3.67 9.31
N TYR A 35 -0.42 -4.57 8.35
CA TYR A 35 -1.04 -4.19 7.08
C TYR A 35 -2.55 -4.15 7.23
N ILE A 36 -3.12 -2.98 7.00
CA ILE A 36 -4.58 -2.86 6.92
C ILE A 36 -4.94 -2.66 5.46
N ASP A 37 -5.78 -3.57 4.97
CA ASP A 37 -6.46 -3.36 3.70
C ASP A 37 -7.70 -2.56 4.01
N MET A 38 -7.70 -1.33 3.53
CA MET A 38 -8.78 -0.40 3.73
C MET A 38 -9.32 0.12 2.39
N SER A 39 -9.04 -0.57 1.29
CA SER A 39 -9.58 -0.24 -0.02
C SER A 39 -11.09 -0.50 -0.03
N VAL A 40 -11.85 0.46 -0.54
CA VAL A 40 -13.32 0.37 -0.58
C VAL A 40 -13.71 -0.35 -1.87
N LYS A 41 -14.31 -1.54 -1.74
CA LYS A 41 -14.78 -2.33 -2.90
C LYS A 41 -15.98 -1.70 -3.63
N GLU A 42 -16.64 -0.69 -3.05
CA GLU A 42 -17.79 -0.01 -3.64
C GLU A 42 -17.57 1.52 -3.76
N ALA A 43 -17.12 1.96 -4.94
CA ALA A 43 -16.98 3.38 -5.28
C ALA A 43 -18.31 4.17 -5.35
N TYR A 44 -19.44 3.52 -5.04
CA TYR A 44 -20.80 4.07 -5.14
C TYR A 44 -21.28 4.78 -3.87
N GLU A 45 -20.57 4.69 -2.74
CA GLU A 45 -20.88 5.52 -1.57
C GLU A 45 -20.36 6.95 -1.77
N SER A 46 -21.24 7.95 -1.67
CA SER A 46 -20.89 9.38 -1.84
C SER A 46 -19.77 9.90 -0.92
N ASP A 47 -19.33 9.12 0.08
CA ASP A 47 -18.32 9.48 1.07
C ASP A 47 -17.08 8.56 1.09
N TRP A 48 -16.94 7.65 0.12
CA TRP A 48 -15.84 6.67 0.13
C TRP A 48 -14.46 7.33 0.15
N LYS A 49 -14.29 8.45 -0.57
CA LYS A 49 -13.02 9.21 -0.61
C LYS A 49 -12.65 9.79 0.75
N ASN A 50 -13.60 10.33 1.50
CA ASN A 50 -13.32 10.90 2.82
C ASN A 50 -12.94 9.80 3.83
N LYS A 51 -13.61 8.64 3.75
CA LYS A 51 -13.27 7.46 4.55
C LYS A 51 -11.84 6.99 4.24
N VAL A 52 -11.49 6.83 2.95
CA VAL A 52 -10.14 6.39 2.54
C VAL A 52 -9.08 7.43 2.90
N LYS A 53 -9.33 8.72 2.70
CA LYS A 53 -8.42 9.81 3.12
C LYS A 53 -8.14 9.75 4.62
N THR A 54 -9.17 9.55 5.44
CA THR A 54 -9.02 9.41 6.90
C THR A 54 -8.17 8.19 7.29
N ARG A 55 -8.28 7.10 6.52
CA ARG A 55 -7.51 5.87 6.73
C ARG A 55 -6.05 6.04 6.35
N ILE A 56 -5.77 6.68 5.22
CA ILE A 56 -4.41 7.05 4.80
C ILE A 56 -3.76 7.96 5.85
N LEU A 57 -4.46 9.00 6.30
CA LEU A 57 -3.98 9.94 7.35
C LEU A 57 -3.62 9.27 8.68
N ARG A 58 -4.28 8.16 9.03
CA ARG A 58 -4.01 7.39 10.26
C ARG A 58 -2.91 6.35 10.09
N SER A 59 -2.42 6.15 8.87
CA SER A 59 -1.38 5.19 8.56
C SER A 59 -0.01 5.87 8.65
N ALA A 60 0.99 5.12 9.12
CA ALA A 60 2.38 5.58 9.16
C ALA A 60 2.98 5.66 7.74
N GLY A 61 2.45 4.90 6.79
CA GLY A 61 2.87 4.92 5.40
C GLY A 61 1.89 4.18 4.49
N VAL A 62 2.06 4.38 3.19
CA VAL A 62 1.32 3.69 2.11
C VAL A 62 2.28 2.81 1.32
N LEU A 63 2.01 1.50 1.32
CA LEU A 63 2.70 0.52 0.51
C LEU A 63 1.88 0.24 -0.76
N VAL A 64 2.46 0.52 -1.92
CA VAL A 64 1.82 0.33 -3.23
C VAL A 64 2.25 -1.00 -3.82
N ILE A 65 1.31 -1.88 -4.14
CA ILE A 65 1.60 -3.07 -4.95
C ILE A 65 1.65 -2.65 -6.41
N VAL A 66 2.83 -2.71 -7.01
CA VAL A 66 3.05 -2.26 -8.38
C VAL A 66 3.03 -3.47 -9.31
N THR A 67 2.07 -3.46 -10.23
CA THR A 67 1.89 -4.42 -11.31
C THR A 67 1.48 -3.69 -12.58
N LYS A 68 1.41 -4.41 -13.71
CA LYS A 68 0.80 -3.90 -14.96
C LYS A 68 -0.64 -3.41 -14.78
N ASN A 69 -1.40 -3.99 -13.84
CA ASN A 69 -2.79 -3.61 -13.58
C ASN A 69 -2.89 -2.24 -12.89
N SER A 70 -1.81 -1.79 -12.24
CA SER A 70 -1.77 -0.51 -11.52
C SER A 70 -2.04 0.69 -12.43
N ILE A 71 -1.61 0.64 -13.69
CA ILE A 71 -1.77 1.77 -14.63
C ILE A 71 -3.25 2.07 -14.87
N SER A 72 -4.09 1.03 -14.97
CA SER A 72 -5.53 1.15 -15.21
C SER A 72 -6.36 1.35 -13.94
N SER A 73 -5.77 1.17 -12.75
CA SER A 73 -6.50 1.22 -11.49
C SER A 73 -6.76 2.66 -11.04
N THR A 74 -7.98 3.14 -11.29
CA THR A 74 -8.43 4.48 -10.86
C THR A 74 -8.45 4.62 -9.34
N GLY A 75 -8.79 3.55 -8.62
CA GLY A 75 -8.79 3.53 -7.15
C GLY A 75 -7.38 3.68 -6.59
N GLN A 76 -6.45 2.85 -7.05
CA GLN A 76 -5.05 2.88 -6.60
C GLN A 76 -4.39 4.24 -6.93
N ASN A 77 -4.62 4.75 -8.15
CA ASN A 77 -4.09 6.06 -8.56
C ASN A 77 -4.60 7.19 -7.66
N TRP A 78 -5.88 7.14 -7.28
CA TRP A 78 -6.46 8.12 -6.37
C TRP A 78 -5.88 8.01 -4.95
N GLU A 79 -5.69 6.79 -4.44
CA GLU A 79 -5.08 6.55 -3.12
C GLU A 79 -3.64 7.11 -3.05
N ILE A 80 -2.83 6.86 -4.08
CA ILE A 80 -1.46 7.38 -4.19
C ILE A 80 -1.45 8.91 -4.22
N ALA A 81 -2.29 9.52 -5.07
CA ALA A 81 -2.40 10.97 -5.15
C ALA A 81 -2.85 11.57 -3.81
N CYS A 82 -3.81 10.94 -3.13
CA CYS A 82 -4.28 11.36 -1.82
C CYS A 82 -3.17 11.29 -0.77
N ALA A 83 -2.38 10.21 -0.75
CA ALA A 83 -1.25 10.06 0.17
C ALA A 83 -0.20 11.17 0.00
N HIS A 84 0.13 11.51 -1.25
CA HIS A 84 1.02 12.65 -1.53
C HIS A 84 0.41 13.98 -1.09
N GLU A 85 -0.90 14.21 -1.31
CA GLU A 85 -1.61 15.42 -0.89
C GLU A 85 -1.57 15.60 0.63
N VAL A 86 -1.76 14.52 1.40
CA VAL A 86 -1.77 14.56 2.87
C VAL A 86 -0.38 14.39 3.49
N GLY A 87 0.67 14.23 2.68
CA GLY A 87 2.06 14.10 3.14
C GLY A 87 2.40 12.77 3.80
N VAL A 88 1.63 11.71 3.55
CA VAL A 88 1.93 10.37 4.08
C VAL A 88 2.99 9.71 3.20
N PRO A 89 4.07 9.12 3.76
CA PRO A 89 5.12 8.48 2.98
C PRO A 89 4.58 7.34 2.10
N VAL A 90 4.99 7.32 0.83
CA VAL A 90 4.58 6.32 -0.17
C VAL A 90 5.79 5.53 -0.63
N ARG A 91 5.67 4.20 -0.72
CA ARG A 91 6.67 3.31 -1.30
C ARG A 91 5.98 2.22 -2.10
N GLY A 92 6.50 1.89 -3.27
CA GLY A 92 6.02 0.79 -4.10
C GLY A 92 6.85 -0.47 -3.94
N ILE A 93 6.23 -1.63 -4.21
CA ILE A 93 6.93 -2.90 -4.42
C ILE A 93 6.52 -3.54 -5.75
N TRP A 94 7.49 -4.07 -6.48
CA TRP A 94 7.17 -4.91 -7.64
C TRP A 94 6.67 -6.28 -7.18
N ALA A 95 5.44 -6.63 -7.53
CA ALA A 95 4.85 -7.91 -7.16
C ALA A 95 5.53 -9.10 -7.86
N TYR A 96 6.04 -8.88 -9.08
CA TYR A 96 6.65 -9.90 -9.92
C TYR A 96 8.05 -9.48 -10.33
N LYS A 97 8.96 -10.45 -10.46
CA LYS A 97 10.36 -10.21 -10.86
C LYS A 97 10.50 -9.63 -12.25
N ASP A 98 9.61 -10.00 -13.16
CA ASP A 98 9.66 -9.58 -14.57
C ASP A 98 8.77 -8.36 -14.86
N ASP A 99 8.08 -7.84 -13.84
CA ASP A 99 7.20 -6.68 -13.95
C ASP A 99 7.79 -5.48 -13.21
N HIS A 100 8.38 -4.57 -13.98
CA HIS A 100 8.96 -3.34 -13.48
C HIS A 100 8.11 -2.12 -13.83
N THR A 101 6.78 -2.29 -13.84
CA THR A 101 5.84 -1.19 -14.07
C THR A 101 6.21 0.02 -13.21
N GLN A 102 6.16 1.21 -13.82
CA GLN A 102 6.50 2.47 -13.16
C GLN A 102 5.23 3.26 -12.92
N ILE A 103 5.06 3.74 -11.69
CA ILE A 103 3.98 4.67 -11.33
C ILE A 103 4.62 6.02 -11.00
N ALA A 104 4.18 7.07 -11.68
CA ALA A 104 4.71 8.41 -11.47
C ALA A 104 4.51 8.83 -10.00
N GLY A 105 5.58 9.31 -9.37
CA GLY A 105 5.57 9.74 -7.96
C GLY A 105 5.80 8.61 -6.94
N VAL A 106 5.89 7.35 -7.38
CA VAL A 106 6.12 6.20 -6.48
C VAL A 106 7.51 5.62 -6.69
N GLU A 107 8.37 5.77 -5.70
CA GLU A 107 9.65 5.03 -5.66
C GLU A 107 9.38 3.56 -5.33
N THR A 108 9.89 2.66 -6.18
CA THR A 108 9.56 1.23 -6.12
C THR A 108 10.79 0.41 -5.74
N MET A 109 10.60 -0.66 -4.96
CA MET A 109 11.66 -1.58 -4.54
C MET A 109 11.28 -3.05 -4.82
N GLU A 110 12.27 -3.94 -4.80
CA GLU A 110 12.00 -5.37 -4.91
C GLU A 110 11.23 -5.88 -3.68
N TRP A 111 10.28 -6.80 -3.91
CA TRP A 111 9.52 -7.45 -2.84
C TRP A 111 10.40 -8.45 -2.08
N THR A 112 11.11 -7.94 -1.07
CA THR A 112 11.84 -8.73 -0.08
C THR A 112 11.48 -8.25 1.31
N TRP A 113 11.57 -9.16 2.29
CA TRP A 113 11.32 -8.81 3.69
C TRP A 113 12.23 -7.69 4.19
N ALA A 114 13.53 -7.76 3.85
CA ALA A 114 14.52 -6.77 4.28
C ALA A 114 14.18 -5.35 3.77
N ASN A 115 13.80 -5.22 2.50
CA ASN A 115 13.42 -3.92 1.92
C ASN A 115 12.19 -3.34 2.62
N ILE A 116 11.17 -4.17 2.85
CA ILE A 116 9.94 -3.71 3.50
C ILE A 116 10.19 -3.34 4.96
N SER A 117 10.91 -4.16 5.72
CA SER A 117 11.26 -3.86 7.11
C SER A 117 12.07 -2.56 7.22
N ASN A 118 13.13 -2.41 6.42
CA ASN A 118 13.98 -1.22 6.43
C ASN A 118 13.18 0.05 6.11
N TRP A 119 12.28 -0.01 5.12
CA TRP A 119 11.42 1.12 4.81
C TRP A 119 10.48 1.43 5.98
N ILE A 120 9.81 0.45 6.56
CA ILE A 120 8.86 0.68 7.66
C ILE A 120 9.57 1.18 8.91
N ASP A 121 10.80 0.73 9.19
CA ASP A 121 11.61 1.23 10.30
C ASP A 121 11.98 2.70 10.11
N SER A 122 12.12 3.17 8.85
CA SER A 122 12.40 4.57 8.51
C SER A 122 11.22 5.54 8.60
N LEU A 123 9.98 5.04 8.70
CA LEU A 123 8.75 5.84 8.84
C LEU A 123 8.59 6.43 10.25
#